data_AF-A0A0K8PCM0-F1
#
_entry.id   AF-A0A0K8PCM0-F1
#
_cell.length_a   1.000
_cell.length_b   1.000
_cell.length_c   1.000
_cell.angle_alpha   90.00
_cell.angle_beta   90.00
_cell.angle_gamma   90.00
#
_symmetry.space_group_name_H-M   'P 1'
#
loop_
_entity.id
_entity.type
_entity.pdbx_description
1 polymer ?
#
loop_
_entity_poly.entity_id
_entity_poly.type
_entity_poly.pdbx_seq_one_letter_code
_entity_poly.pdbx_strand_id
1 'polypeptide(L)'
;MFKSKEIEKKYQERFRRYITAMNGGTPDRIPIRFLYQEVAARYAGLTNQQVACDYQLAFDCTRKMAEEMGNDAVMLNAIWSNYGLAKSASWKYLYCPGVDVDIKSVNQFGEPAEKKQLFMFENEYDEFSDDPTAFLFSKWFPRATTRLANIGEPVTMDHNVALISGALAYANYMNAFGPAAAKLKYESGVVSANAGMIKAPLDILADKFRGYIETAIDTIERPADVLKACEALIPHIIANALGSADPDKKVPITIWAHRGCVPFFTRKTFDTIFWPTLKPIFEEIISKGYQILFYGEGNWETHYNSLKELPTGSLIYHLDKGDLQTCAKAFKGKFAISGGVRYEILARGNENDVRSHLKELFAVMKPEGDYILDASALMLNDINPENVRAAIEYTLENGVYSQGGTGFTREYCQPQHINPGKRIPNTVRPWEIESASYRCLSGDVNLVREKWQANDAAAYNYLWTTVLW
;
A
#
# COMPACT_ATOMS: atom_id res chain seq x y z
N MET A 1 7.78 -1.14 -26.88
CA MET A 1 8.33 -2.36 -27.52
C MET A 1 9.34 -2.95 -26.54
N PHE A 2 9.37 -4.28 -26.35
CA PHE A 2 10.36 -4.91 -25.47
C PHE A 2 11.80 -4.74 -26.00
N LYS A 3 12.78 -4.65 -25.10
CA LYS A 3 14.21 -4.48 -25.43
C LYS A 3 14.76 -5.63 -26.29
N SER A 4 14.22 -6.84 -26.13
CA SER A 4 14.50 -7.99 -26.99
C SER A 4 13.37 -9.02 -26.92
N LYS A 5 13.35 -9.96 -27.87
CA LYS A 5 12.43 -11.13 -27.86
C LYS A 5 12.63 -12.01 -26.61
N GLU A 6 13.86 -12.06 -26.10
CA GLU A 6 14.16 -12.81 -24.88
C GLU A 6 13.52 -12.17 -23.65
N ILE A 7 13.60 -10.84 -23.53
CA ILE A 7 12.94 -10.10 -22.44
C ILE A 7 11.43 -10.22 -22.53
N GLU A 8 10.86 -10.16 -23.74
CA GLU A 8 9.43 -10.41 -23.96
C GLU A 8 9.03 -11.82 -23.49
N LYS A 9 9.76 -12.85 -23.93
CA LYS A 9 9.52 -14.24 -23.49
C LYS A 9 9.60 -14.38 -21.97
N LYS A 10 10.66 -13.83 -21.35
CA LYS A 10 10.87 -13.83 -19.90
C LYS A 10 9.71 -13.18 -19.15
N TYR A 11 9.25 -12.02 -19.62
CA TYR A 11 8.08 -11.34 -19.05
C TYR A 11 6.82 -12.20 -19.13
N GLN A 12 6.52 -12.79 -20.30
CA GLN A 12 5.31 -13.59 -20.47
C GLN A 12 5.32 -14.86 -19.61
N GLU A 13 6.48 -15.49 -19.43
CA GLU A 13 6.63 -16.65 -18.53
C GLU A 13 6.41 -16.26 -17.07
N ARG A 14 7.05 -15.18 -16.60
CA ARG A 14 6.89 -14.65 -15.24
C ARG A 14 5.48 -14.18 -14.95
N PHE A 15 4.88 -13.46 -15.89
CA PHE A 15 3.51 -12.95 -15.79
C PHE A 15 2.53 -14.10 -15.68
N ARG A 16 2.65 -15.12 -16.55
CA ARG A 16 1.79 -16.31 -16.49
C ARG A 16 1.94 -17.03 -15.15
N ARG A 17 3.17 -17.27 -14.69
CA ARG A 17 3.46 -17.92 -13.41
C ARG A 17 2.82 -17.18 -12.23
N TYR A 18 2.99 -15.86 -12.19
CA TYR A 18 2.46 -15.01 -11.13
C TYR A 18 0.93 -14.99 -11.13
N ILE A 19 0.31 -14.74 -12.29
CA ILE A 19 -1.15 -14.69 -12.44
C ILE A 19 -1.77 -16.05 -12.13
N THR A 20 -1.17 -17.16 -12.58
CA THR A 20 -1.67 -18.51 -12.28
C THR A 20 -1.72 -18.75 -10.77
N ALA A 21 -0.64 -18.44 -10.04
CA ALA A 21 -0.62 -18.62 -8.58
C ALA A 21 -1.60 -17.68 -7.85
N MET A 22 -1.69 -16.40 -8.25
CA MET A 22 -2.65 -15.45 -7.67
C MET A 22 -4.11 -15.89 -7.87
N ASN A 23 -4.40 -16.64 -8.94
CA ASN A 23 -5.72 -17.20 -9.20
C ASN A 23 -5.87 -18.64 -8.68
N GLY A 24 -5.01 -19.09 -7.78
CA GLY A 24 -5.13 -20.40 -7.12
C GLY A 24 -4.72 -21.60 -7.96
N GLY A 25 -4.07 -21.37 -9.12
CA GLY A 25 -3.60 -22.45 -9.98
C GLY A 25 -2.21 -22.96 -9.60
N THR A 26 -1.80 -24.02 -10.27
CA THR A 26 -0.44 -24.58 -10.18
C THR A 26 0.36 -24.14 -11.41
N PRO A 27 1.31 -23.19 -11.28
CA PRO A 27 2.16 -22.80 -12.39
C PRO A 27 3.29 -23.82 -12.63
N ASP A 28 4.29 -23.48 -13.44
CA ASP A 28 5.47 -24.33 -13.71
C ASP A 28 6.44 -24.41 -12.51
N ARG A 29 6.53 -23.33 -11.71
CA ARG A 29 7.21 -23.31 -10.40
C ARG A 29 6.61 -22.23 -9.50
N ILE A 30 6.88 -22.29 -8.20
CA ILE A 30 6.50 -21.22 -7.26
C ILE A 30 7.02 -19.87 -7.80
N PRO A 31 6.15 -18.86 -8.02
CA PRO A 31 6.58 -17.51 -8.34
C PRO A 31 7.29 -16.87 -7.15
N ILE A 32 8.35 -16.14 -7.45
CA ILE A 32 9.19 -15.42 -6.49
C ILE A 32 8.85 -13.93 -6.58
N ARG A 33 8.33 -13.38 -5.48
CA ARG A 33 7.95 -11.98 -5.35
C ARG A 33 8.41 -11.40 -4.01
N PHE A 34 9.70 -11.08 -3.90
CA PHE A 34 10.21 -10.34 -2.74
C PHE A 34 9.97 -8.82 -2.82
N LEU A 35 9.56 -8.22 -1.70
CA LEU A 35 9.40 -6.77 -1.56
C LEU A 35 10.65 -6.14 -0.93
N TYR A 36 11.62 -5.79 -1.77
CA TYR A 36 13.01 -5.52 -1.39
C TYR A 36 13.31 -4.23 -0.60
N GLN A 37 12.37 -3.29 -0.43
CA GLN A 37 12.58 -2.00 0.29
C GLN A 37 14.06 -1.52 0.31
N GLU A 38 14.68 -1.46 1.48
CA GLU A 38 16.04 -0.95 1.68
C GLU A 38 17.14 -1.99 1.40
N VAL A 39 16.84 -3.30 1.42
CA VAL A 39 17.85 -4.31 1.05
C VAL A 39 18.31 -4.14 -0.41
N ALA A 40 17.44 -3.63 -1.29
CA ALA A 40 17.81 -3.29 -2.66
C ALA A 40 18.91 -2.20 -2.71
N ALA A 41 18.88 -1.22 -1.80
CA ALA A 41 19.92 -0.19 -1.70
C ALA A 41 21.26 -0.82 -1.35
N ARG A 42 21.27 -1.61 -0.28
CA ARG A 42 22.45 -2.32 0.21
C ARG A 42 23.03 -3.22 -0.87
N TYR A 43 22.17 -3.95 -1.59
CA TYR A 43 22.56 -4.80 -2.71
C TYR A 43 23.22 -4.00 -3.85
N ALA A 44 22.71 -2.80 -4.14
CA ALA A 44 23.26 -1.91 -5.16
C ALA A 44 24.51 -1.13 -4.70
N GLY A 45 24.94 -1.27 -3.43
CA GLY A 45 26.05 -0.50 -2.86
C GLY A 45 25.69 0.96 -2.54
N LEU A 46 24.40 1.26 -2.38
CA LEU A 46 23.88 2.59 -2.03
C LEU A 46 23.57 2.67 -0.53
N THR A 47 23.67 3.87 0.04
CA THR A 47 23.25 4.13 1.43
C THR A 47 21.75 4.42 1.49
N ASN A 48 21.09 4.09 2.60
CA ASN A 48 19.67 4.42 2.82
C ASN A 48 19.37 5.91 2.61
N GLN A 49 20.30 6.81 2.92
CA GLN A 49 20.14 8.24 2.66
C GLN A 49 20.02 8.57 1.16
N GLN A 50 20.88 7.99 0.30
CA GLN A 50 20.89 8.30 -1.14
C GLN A 50 19.54 8.00 -1.79
N VAL A 51 19.01 6.82 -1.50
CA VAL A 51 17.73 6.31 -2.03
C VAL A 51 16.52 6.92 -1.32
N ALA A 52 16.64 7.34 -0.06
CA ALA A 52 15.62 8.14 0.60
C ALA A 52 15.48 9.54 -0.04
N CYS A 53 16.62 10.13 -0.43
CA CYS A 53 16.71 11.44 -1.10
C CYS A 53 16.36 11.42 -2.59
N ASP A 54 16.57 10.28 -3.27
CA ASP A 54 16.34 10.13 -4.70
C ASP A 54 15.56 8.84 -5.00
N TYR A 55 14.27 8.99 -5.26
CA TYR A 55 13.40 7.88 -5.61
C TYR A 55 13.75 7.18 -6.93
N GLN A 56 14.49 7.83 -7.84
CA GLN A 56 14.97 7.16 -9.06
C GLN A 56 15.96 6.07 -8.71
N LEU A 57 16.85 6.32 -7.75
CA LEU A 57 17.77 5.31 -7.24
C LEU A 57 17.01 4.15 -6.60
N ALA A 58 15.89 4.42 -5.90
CA ALA A 58 15.06 3.38 -5.29
C ALA A 58 14.40 2.47 -6.36
N PHE A 59 13.93 3.05 -7.47
CA PHE A 59 13.42 2.28 -8.60
C PHE A 59 14.52 1.45 -9.27
N ASP A 60 15.68 2.07 -9.53
CA ASP A 60 16.78 1.41 -10.23
C ASP A 60 17.40 0.29 -9.42
N CYS A 61 17.61 0.46 -8.10
CA CYS A 61 18.17 -0.59 -7.26
C CYS A 61 17.19 -1.78 -7.09
N THR A 62 15.89 -1.50 -6.94
CA THR A 62 14.85 -2.53 -6.86
C THR A 62 14.79 -3.33 -8.17
N ARG A 63 14.80 -2.65 -9.31
CA ARG A 63 14.83 -3.29 -10.64
C ARG A 63 16.10 -4.12 -10.83
N LYS A 64 17.26 -3.58 -10.48
CA LYS A 64 18.56 -4.27 -10.58
C LYS A 64 18.56 -5.56 -9.77
N MET A 65 18.18 -5.49 -8.49
CA MET A 65 18.14 -6.68 -7.63
C MET A 65 17.16 -7.72 -8.17
N ALA A 66 15.96 -7.30 -8.60
CA ALA A 66 14.96 -8.20 -9.19
C ALA A 66 15.44 -8.89 -10.49
N GLU A 67 16.18 -8.17 -11.32
CA GLU A 67 16.74 -8.68 -12.57
C GLU A 67 17.83 -9.71 -12.32
N GLU A 68 18.80 -9.38 -11.48
CA GLU A 68 19.98 -10.20 -11.17
C GLU A 68 19.63 -11.42 -10.31
N MET A 69 18.70 -11.28 -9.37
CA MET A 69 18.22 -12.38 -8.53
C MET A 69 17.16 -13.24 -9.23
N GLY A 70 16.59 -12.79 -10.35
CA GLY A 70 15.68 -13.60 -11.15
C GLY A 70 14.22 -13.60 -10.69
N ASN A 71 13.78 -12.66 -9.85
CA ASN A 71 12.38 -12.51 -9.39
C ASN A 71 11.37 -12.51 -10.54
N ASP A 72 10.19 -13.07 -10.27
CA ASP A 72 9.07 -13.07 -11.22
C ASP A 72 8.32 -11.73 -11.19
N ALA A 73 8.08 -11.22 -9.98
CA ALA A 73 7.41 -9.95 -9.75
C ALA A 73 8.09 -9.17 -8.60
N VAL A 74 8.02 -7.85 -8.62
CA VAL A 74 8.42 -6.97 -7.51
C VAL A 74 7.52 -5.75 -7.45
N MET A 75 7.39 -5.15 -6.28
CA MET A 75 6.76 -3.83 -6.14
C MET A 75 7.76 -2.75 -6.53
N LEU A 76 7.37 -1.83 -7.42
CA LEU A 76 8.16 -0.61 -7.62
C LEU A 76 8.04 0.27 -6.39
N ASN A 77 9.20 0.52 -5.82
CA ASN A 77 9.35 0.77 -4.42
C ASN A 77 8.98 2.21 -4.04
N ALA A 78 8.04 2.38 -3.09
CA ALA A 78 7.44 3.69 -2.78
C ALA A 78 7.53 4.14 -1.31
N ILE A 79 7.87 3.26 -0.37
CA ILE A 79 7.54 3.50 1.05
C ILE A 79 8.63 4.30 1.80
N TRP A 80 9.85 4.36 1.27
CA TRP A 80 11.03 4.89 1.98
C TRP A 80 11.85 5.89 1.16
N SER A 81 11.38 6.26 -0.04
CA SER A 81 12.03 7.26 -0.92
C SER A 81 11.30 8.61 -0.91
N ASN A 82 10.98 9.09 0.30
CA ASN A 82 10.03 10.19 0.50
C ASN A 82 10.66 11.54 0.88
N TYR A 83 11.99 11.67 1.00
CA TYR A 83 12.62 12.91 1.46
C TYR A 83 12.21 14.13 0.61
N GLY A 84 12.36 14.02 -0.72
CA GLY A 84 12.10 15.14 -1.64
C GLY A 84 10.67 15.65 -1.55
N LEU A 85 9.70 14.73 -1.46
CA LEU A 85 8.29 15.05 -1.28
C LEU A 85 8.02 15.59 0.13
N ALA A 86 8.39 14.84 1.17
CA ALA A 86 8.08 15.14 2.56
C ALA A 86 8.67 16.49 2.99
N LYS A 87 9.93 16.78 2.64
CA LYS A 87 10.55 18.06 2.98
C LYS A 87 10.01 19.22 2.14
N SER A 88 9.67 18.99 0.86
CA SER A 88 9.03 20.04 0.03
C SER A 88 7.65 20.42 0.56
N ALA A 89 6.88 19.44 1.02
CA ALA A 89 5.59 19.62 1.68
C ALA A 89 5.71 19.96 3.18
N SER A 90 6.93 20.01 3.72
CA SER A 90 7.25 20.31 5.12
C SER A 90 6.60 19.40 6.17
N TRP A 91 6.40 18.12 5.85
CA TRP A 91 5.85 17.14 6.78
C TRP A 91 6.75 16.95 8.01
N LYS A 92 6.12 16.82 9.19
CA LYS A 92 6.84 16.71 10.46
C LYS A 92 6.93 15.29 11.05
N TYR A 93 6.32 14.30 10.38
CA TYR A 93 6.17 12.93 10.88
C TYR A 93 7.01 11.88 10.11
N LEU A 94 7.80 12.28 9.12
CA LEU A 94 8.73 11.38 8.43
C LEU A 94 10.17 11.79 8.73
N TYR A 95 10.96 10.80 9.16
CA TYR A 95 12.36 10.97 9.51
C TYR A 95 13.25 10.22 8.52
N CYS A 96 14.12 10.96 7.84
CA CYS A 96 15.00 10.44 6.80
C CYS A 96 16.39 10.11 7.37
N PRO A 97 16.98 8.93 7.05
CA PRO A 97 18.35 8.59 7.39
C PRO A 97 19.36 9.62 6.91
N GLY A 98 20.29 10.02 7.78
CA GLY A 98 21.30 11.03 7.51
C GLY A 98 20.78 12.47 7.45
N VAL A 99 19.50 12.70 7.72
CA VAL A 99 18.86 14.03 7.81
C VAL A 99 18.28 14.24 9.19
N ASP A 100 17.37 13.36 9.59
CA ASP A 100 16.64 13.47 10.85
C ASP A 100 17.05 12.39 11.87
N VAL A 101 17.50 11.23 11.36
CA VAL A 101 18.00 10.09 12.15
C VAL A 101 19.38 9.66 11.64
N ASP A 102 20.06 8.81 12.41
CA ASP A 102 21.41 8.32 12.06
C ASP A 102 21.47 7.73 10.64
N ILE A 103 22.61 7.89 9.96
CA ILE A 103 22.80 7.43 8.57
C ILE A 103 22.62 5.91 8.40
N LYS A 104 22.83 5.13 9.46
CA LYS A 104 22.63 3.67 9.48
C LYS A 104 21.19 3.27 9.83
N SER A 105 20.34 4.23 10.18
CA SER A 105 18.92 3.99 10.41
C SER A 105 18.18 3.70 9.10
N VAL A 106 16.96 3.24 9.26
CA VAL A 106 15.93 3.13 8.22
C VAL A 106 15.04 4.38 8.25
N ASN A 107 14.22 4.59 7.22
CA ASN A 107 13.18 5.63 7.28
C ASN A 107 12.20 5.35 8.41
N GLN A 108 11.83 6.37 9.17
CA GLN A 108 10.93 6.22 10.32
C GLN A 108 9.71 7.12 10.19
N PHE A 109 8.59 6.63 10.74
CA PHE A 109 7.38 7.39 10.97
C PHE A 109 7.30 7.78 12.45
N GLY A 110 7.08 9.06 12.72
CA GLY A 110 6.90 9.61 14.06
C GLY A 110 5.43 9.71 14.44
N GLU A 111 5.02 8.94 15.44
CA GLU A 111 3.71 9.13 16.07
C GLU A 111 3.68 10.40 16.95
N PRO A 112 2.55 11.10 17.05
CA PRO A 112 2.37 12.17 18.03
C PRO A 112 2.63 11.66 19.47
N ALA A 113 3.65 12.19 20.14
CA ALA A 113 4.03 11.77 21.49
C ALA A 113 3.27 12.55 22.58
N GLU A 114 2.90 13.80 22.29
CA GLU A 114 2.15 14.68 23.19
C GLU A 114 0.79 15.05 22.59
N LYS A 115 -0.23 15.30 23.44
CA LYS A 115 -1.57 15.71 23.00
C LYS A 115 -1.54 16.92 22.04
N LYS A 116 -0.64 17.88 22.27
CA LYS A 116 -0.50 19.08 21.40
C LYS A 116 0.02 18.77 19.99
N GLN A 117 0.58 17.59 19.76
CA GLN A 117 1.14 17.16 18.48
C GLN A 117 0.11 16.40 17.63
N LEU A 118 -1.05 16.08 18.18
CA LEU A 118 -2.15 15.41 17.48
C LEU A 118 -2.61 16.22 16.27
N PHE A 119 -2.96 15.50 15.20
CA PHE A 119 -3.51 16.13 13.99
C PHE A 119 -5.03 16.31 14.09
N MET A 120 -5.69 15.56 14.97
CA MET A 120 -7.11 15.62 15.29
C MET A 120 -7.34 15.46 16.80
N PHE A 121 -8.18 16.32 17.36
CA PHE A 121 -8.60 16.27 18.77
C PHE A 121 -9.95 15.56 18.94
N GLU A 122 -10.24 15.13 20.17
CA GLU A 122 -11.46 14.40 20.50
C GLU A 122 -12.77 15.16 20.21
N ASN A 123 -12.77 16.48 20.36
CA ASN A 123 -13.95 17.30 20.12
C ASN A 123 -14.15 17.64 18.62
N GLU A 124 -13.34 17.06 17.73
CA GLU A 124 -13.34 17.35 16.29
C GLU A 124 -13.91 16.21 15.44
N TYR A 125 -14.38 15.10 16.05
CA TYR A 125 -14.96 13.96 15.34
C TYR A 125 -16.12 14.34 14.42
N ASP A 126 -17.04 15.19 14.88
CA ASP A 126 -18.17 15.61 14.07
C ASP A 126 -17.76 16.46 12.87
N GLU A 127 -16.83 17.40 13.05
CA GLU A 127 -16.32 18.24 11.97
C GLU A 127 -15.54 17.42 10.93
N PHE A 128 -14.68 16.50 11.40
CA PHE A 128 -13.96 15.58 10.54
C PHE A 128 -14.92 14.69 9.75
N SER A 129 -15.91 14.10 10.41
CA SER A 129 -16.84 13.16 9.77
C SER A 129 -17.81 13.84 8.79
N ASP A 130 -18.13 15.12 8.99
CA ASP A 130 -19.00 15.89 8.09
C ASP A 130 -18.33 16.13 6.73
N ASP A 131 -17.07 16.59 6.72
CA ASP A 131 -16.31 16.86 5.49
C ASP A 131 -14.81 16.58 5.71
N PRO A 132 -14.37 15.31 5.57
CA PRO A 132 -12.98 14.91 5.79
C PRO A 132 -12.00 15.68 4.91
N THR A 133 -12.39 16.00 3.68
CA THR A 133 -11.54 16.76 2.74
C THR A 133 -11.38 18.21 3.18
N ALA A 134 -12.45 18.87 3.64
CA ALA A 134 -12.32 20.20 4.21
C ALA A 134 -11.47 20.19 5.48
N PHE A 135 -11.70 19.22 6.39
CA PHE A 135 -10.89 19.05 7.60
C PHE A 135 -9.41 18.89 7.28
N LEU A 136 -9.10 18.12 6.23
CA LEU A 136 -7.73 17.90 5.79
C LEU A 136 -7.04 19.24 5.43
N PHE A 137 -7.67 20.08 4.63
CA PHE A 137 -7.11 21.39 4.26
C PHE A 137 -7.10 22.40 5.42
N SER A 138 -8.15 22.41 6.25
CA SER A 138 -8.36 23.45 7.26
C SER A 138 -7.57 23.23 8.53
N LYS A 139 -7.40 21.97 8.95
CA LYS A 139 -6.86 21.60 10.26
C LYS A 139 -5.71 20.64 10.16
N TRP A 140 -5.89 19.53 9.44
CA TRP A 140 -4.88 18.49 9.39
C TRP A 140 -3.58 19.00 8.76
N PHE A 141 -3.65 19.68 7.61
CA PHE A 141 -2.46 20.03 6.84
C PHE A 141 -1.55 21.04 7.56
N PRO A 142 -2.07 22.13 8.17
CA PRO A 142 -1.28 22.99 9.05
C PRO A 142 -0.67 22.24 10.23
N ARG A 143 -1.40 21.29 10.82
CA ARG A 143 -0.89 20.50 11.96
C ARG A 143 0.15 19.45 11.52
N ALA A 144 0.04 18.92 10.32
CA ALA A 144 0.91 17.90 9.75
C ALA A 144 2.25 18.46 9.27
N THR A 145 2.35 19.78 9.13
CA THR A 145 3.47 20.48 8.51
C THR A 145 4.12 21.48 9.44
N THR A 146 5.32 21.96 9.09
CA THR A 146 6.04 22.98 9.88
C THR A 146 5.95 24.38 9.30
N ARG A 147 5.51 24.54 8.05
CA ARG A 147 5.54 25.82 7.31
C ARG A 147 4.16 26.34 6.92
N LEU A 148 3.11 25.54 7.00
CA LEU A 148 1.75 26.00 6.72
C LEU A 148 1.17 26.69 7.95
N ALA A 149 0.41 27.74 7.69
CA ALA A 149 -0.22 28.57 8.70
C ALA A 149 -1.62 28.00 9.01
N ASN A 150 -2.06 28.14 10.26
CA ASN A 150 -3.43 27.79 10.64
C ASN A 150 -4.43 28.75 10.00
N ILE A 151 -5.71 28.35 9.92
CA ILE A 151 -6.77 29.26 9.49
C ILE A 151 -6.81 30.50 10.41
N GLY A 152 -6.80 31.68 9.79
CA GLY A 152 -6.81 32.97 10.49
C GLY A 152 -5.42 33.54 10.78
N GLU A 153 -4.36 32.75 10.62
CA GLU A 153 -2.98 33.25 10.71
C GLU A 153 -2.53 33.91 9.39
N PRO A 154 -1.51 34.79 9.44
CA PRO A 154 -0.99 35.43 8.22
C PRO A 154 -0.43 34.42 7.22
N VAL A 155 -0.81 34.58 5.95
CA VAL A 155 -0.18 33.84 4.85
C VAL A 155 1.21 34.43 4.59
N THR A 156 2.25 33.63 4.80
CA THR A 156 3.64 34.01 4.59
C THR A 156 4.17 33.51 3.24
N MET A 157 5.34 34.00 2.83
CA MET A 157 6.06 33.44 1.68
C MET A 157 6.35 31.94 1.89
N ASP A 158 6.76 31.55 3.10
CA ASP A 158 7.07 30.15 3.42
C ASP A 158 5.85 29.23 3.31
N HIS A 159 4.68 29.69 3.76
CA HIS A 159 3.41 29.00 3.56
C HIS A 159 3.17 28.71 2.07
N ASN A 160 3.19 29.76 1.25
CA ASN A 160 2.89 29.65 -0.18
C ASN A 160 3.90 28.75 -0.90
N VAL A 161 5.19 28.88 -0.57
CA VAL A 161 6.24 28.04 -1.13
C VAL A 161 6.03 26.58 -0.75
N ALA A 162 5.73 26.26 0.50
CA ALA A 162 5.51 24.87 0.94
C ALA A 162 4.35 24.20 0.20
N LEU A 163 3.24 24.92 -0.05
CA LEU A 163 2.13 24.41 -0.86
C LEU A 163 2.55 24.13 -2.31
N ILE A 164 3.22 25.09 -2.95
CA ILE A 164 3.65 24.98 -4.35
C ILE A 164 4.70 23.87 -4.50
N SER A 165 5.74 23.86 -3.66
CA SER A 165 6.82 22.87 -3.75
C SER A 165 6.32 21.48 -3.37
N GLY A 166 5.45 21.36 -2.37
CA GLY A 166 4.83 20.09 -2.00
C GLY A 166 4.03 19.48 -3.15
N ALA A 167 3.16 20.27 -3.79
CA ALA A 167 2.34 19.81 -4.92
C ALA A 167 3.20 19.44 -6.15
N LEU A 168 4.22 20.22 -6.49
CA LEU A 168 5.13 19.93 -7.60
C LEU A 168 6.01 18.70 -7.33
N ALA A 169 6.54 18.56 -6.11
CA ALA A 169 7.31 17.38 -5.73
C ALA A 169 6.46 16.11 -5.78
N TYR A 170 5.21 16.20 -5.34
CA TYR A 170 4.24 15.10 -5.47
C TYR A 170 3.99 14.74 -6.94
N ALA A 171 3.67 15.72 -7.79
CA ALA A 171 3.42 15.48 -9.21
C ALA A 171 4.65 14.85 -9.90
N ASN A 172 5.85 15.34 -9.62
CA ASN A 172 7.09 14.77 -10.13
C ASN A 172 7.28 13.32 -9.68
N TYR A 173 6.99 13.03 -8.40
CA TYR A 173 7.13 11.68 -7.88
C TYR A 173 6.12 10.71 -8.52
N MET A 174 4.84 11.09 -8.61
CA MET A 174 3.82 10.26 -9.27
C MET A 174 4.14 10.00 -10.75
N ASN A 175 4.61 11.03 -11.46
CA ASN A 175 4.97 10.92 -12.88
C ASN A 175 6.18 10.00 -13.12
N ALA A 176 6.99 9.70 -12.10
CA ALA A 176 8.14 8.82 -12.22
C ALA A 176 7.78 7.32 -12.23
N PHE A 177 6.63 6.93 -11.66
CA PHE A 177 6.21 5.52 -11.61
C PHE A 177 5.96 4.92 -12.99
N GLY A 178 5.35 5.67 -13.91
CA GLY A 178 5.06 5.19 -15.27
C GLY A 178 6.32 4.75 -16.03
N PRO A 179 7.33 5.62 -16.18
CA PRO A 179 8.63 5.26 -16.75
C PRO A 179 9.33 4.12 -16.00
N ALA A 180 9.29 4.09 -14.66
CA ALA A 180 9.89 3.02 -13.88
C ALA A 180 9.21 1.66 -14.14
N ALA A 181 7.88 1.63 -14.21
CA ALA A 181 7.08 0.45 -14.59
C ALA A 181 7.37 -0.01 -16.01
N ALA A 182 7.52 0.94 -16.93
CA ALA A 182 7.92 0.63 -18.30
C ALA A 182 9.30 -0.02 -18.37
N LYS A 183 10.31 0.49 -17.64
CA LYS A 183 11.65 -0.14 -17.58
C LYS A 183 11.59 -1.54 -16.97
N LEU A 184 10.88 -1.71 -15.86
CA LEU A 184 10.72 -3.01 -15.20
C LEU A 184 10.17 -4.08 -16.14
N LYS A 185 9.12 -3.73 -16.91
CA LYS A 185 8.50 -4.62 -17.90
C LYS A 185 9.34 -4.79 -19.16
N TYR A 186 9.63 -3.70 -19.86
CA TYR A 186 10.15 -3.75 -21.23
C TYR A 186 11.66 -3.97 -21.30
N GLU A 187 12.41 -3.69 -20.24
CA GLU A 187 13.87 -3.87 -20.21
C GLU A 187 14.32 -5.05 -19.36
N SER A 188 13.69 -5.27 -18.19
CA SER A 188 14.07 -6.36 -17.26
C SER A 188 13.17 -7.60 -17.34
N GLY A 189 12.01 -7.49 -18.01
CA GLY A 189 11.04 -8.57 -18.14
C GLY A 189 10.49 -9.01 -16.79
N VAL A 190 10.39 -8.11 -15.81
CA VAL A 190 9.86 -8.38 -14.46
C VAL A 190 8.45 -7.81 -14.36
N VAL A 191 7.58 -8.48 -13.62
CA VAL A 191 6.19 -8.09 -13.44
C VAL A 191 6.07 -7.07 -12.29
N SER A 192 5.23 -6.05 -12.44
CA SER A 192 4.83 -5.23 -11.30
C SER A 192 3.96 -6.07 -10.37
N ALA A 193 4.32 -6.20 -9.10
CA ALA A 193 3.64 -7.07 -8.15
C ALA A 193 2.19 -6.65 -7.86
N ASN A 194 1.93 -5.34 -7.88
CA ASN A 194 0.68 -4.71 -7.49
C ASN A 194 0.52 -3.36 -8.21
N ALA A 195 -0.69 -2.80 -8.11
CA ALA A 195 -1.02 -1.44 -8.49
C ALA A 195 -2.24 -0.98 -7.68
N GLY A 196 -2.19 0.23 -7.15
CA GLY A 196 -3.19 0.74 -6.23
C GLY A 196 -2.94 0.31 -4.79
N MET A 197 -3.34 1.19 -3.87
CA MET A 197 -3.17 1.00 -2.44
C MET A 197 -4.37 1.49 -1.64
N ILE A 198 -4.67 0.77 -0.57
CA ILE A 198 -5.64 1.15 0.45
C ILE A 198 -5.03 0.97 1.84
N LYS A 199 -5.60 1.69 2.82
CA LYS A 199 -5.39 1.44 4.25
C LYS A 199 -6.76 1.27 4.89
N ALA A 200 -6.83 0.53 6.00
CA ALA A 200 -8.08 0.41 6.72
C ALA A 200 -8.49 1.77 7.33
N PRO A 201 -9.79 2.09 7.42
CA PRO A 201 -10.24 3.36 8.00
C PRO A 201 -9.70 3.63 9.40
N LEU A 202 -9.70 2.60 10.27
CA LEU A 202 -9.18 2.73 11.64
C LEU A 202 -7.66 2.91 11.67
N ASP A 203 -6.93 2.25 10.76
CA ASP A 203 -5.47 2.42 10.64
C ASP A 203 -5.15 3.86 10.21
N ILE A 204 -5.88 4.42 9.24
CA ILE A 204 -5.71 5.81 8.81
C ILE A 204 -5.98 6.78 9.96
N LEU A 205 -7.05 6.57 10.72
CA LEU A 205 -7.39 7.41 11.87
C LEU A 205 -6.26 7.38 12.92
N ALA A 206 -5.73 6.18 13.20
CA ALA A 206 -4.63 5.97 14.14
C ALA A 206 -3.29 6.56 13.65
N ASP A 207 -2.96 6.39 12.38
CA ASP A 207 -1.67 6.83 11.83
C ASP A 207 -1.64 8.33 11.57
N LYS A 208 -2.67 8.85 10.89
CA LYS A 208 -2.62 10.18 10.30
C LYS A 208 -3.43 11.22 11.04
N PHE A 209 -4.37 10.85 11.90
CA PHE A 209 -5.26 11.84 12.51
C PHE A 209 -5.13 11.88 14.03
N ARG A 210 -5.76 10.93 14.70
CA ARG A 210 -5.98 10.92 16.14
C ARG A 210 -4.77 10.36 16.91
N GLY A 211 -3.83 9.69 16.23
CA GLY A 211 -2.71 9.00 16.88
C GLY A 211 -3.15 7.64 17.43
N TYR A 212 -2.25 6.67 17.49
CA TYR A 212 -2.62 5.29 17.81
C TYR A 212 -3.14 5.12 19.24
N ILE A 213 -2.38 5.57 20.23
CA ILE A 213 -2.74 5.41 21.66
C ILE A 213 -4.12 5.98 21.93
N GLU A 214 -4.33 7.19 21.42
CA GLU A 214 -5.56 7.92 21.59
C GLU A 214 -6.73 7.33 20.80
N THR A 215 -6.49 6.81 19.58
CA THR A 215 -7.51 6.05 18.84
C THR A 215 -7.90 4.78 19.58
N ALA A 216 -6.93 4.07 20.18
CA ALA A 216 -7.20 2.87 20.97
C ALA A 216 -8.08 3.18 22.19
N ILE A 217 -7.78 4.26 22.93
CA ILE A 217 -8.63 4.75 24.03
C ILE A 217 -10.03 5.10 23.52
N ASP A 218 -10.11 5.84 22.41
CA ASP A 218 -11.38 6.31 21.86
C ASP A 218 -12.28 5.17 21.35
N THR A 219 -11.70 4.05 20.90
CA THR A 219 -12.49 2.85 20.54
C THR A 219 -13.23 2.23 21.73
N ILE A 220 -12.86 2.61 22.96
CA ILE A 220 -13.52 2.18 24.20
C ILE A 220 -14.43 3.29 24.73
N GLU A 221 -13.93 4.52 24.81
CA GLU A 221 -14.65 5.63 25.44
C GLU A 221 -15.72 6.26 24.54
N ARG A 222 -15.49 6.29 23.23
CA ARG A 222 -16.35 6.92 22.22
C ARG A 222 -16.43 6.13 20.91
N PRO A 223 -16.76 4.83 20.96
CA PRO A 223 -16.75 3.95 19.79
C PRO A 223 -17.67 4.43 18.66
N ALA A 224 -18.77 5.12 18.96
CA ALA A 224 -19.69 5.65 17.97
C ALA A 224 -19.05 6.76 17.13
N ASP A 225 -18.28 7.65 17.75
CA ASP A 225 -17.59 8.75 17.07
C ASP A 225 -16.47 8.20 16.19
N VAL A 226 -15.71 7.22 16.69
CA VAL A 226 -14.68 6.50 15.92
C VAL A 226 -15.28 5.79 14.72
N LEU A 227 -16.41 5.08 14.89
CA LEU A 227 -17.10 4.40 13.81
C LEU A 227 -17.54 5.39 12.72
N LYS A 228 -18.21 6.48 13.12
CA LYS A 228 -18.69 7.53 12.19
C LYS A 228 -17.53 8.15 11.39
N ALA A 229 -16.40 8.42 12.05
CA ALA A 229 -15.19 8.89 11.37
C ALA A 229 -14.62 7.86 10.38
N CYS A 230 -14.60 6.59 10.76
CA CYS A 230 -14.17 5.51 9.86
C CYS A 230 -15.10 5.38 8.64
N GLU A 231 -16.42 5.51 8.83
CA GLU A 231 -17.41 5.49 7.74
C GLU A 231 -17.20 6.66 6.77
N ALA A 232 -16.90 7.87 7.29
CA ALA A 232 -16.63 9.05 6.47
C ALA A 232 -15.38 8.90 5.58
N LEU A 233 -14.41 8.05 5.97
CA LEU A 233 -13.21 7.76 5.19
C LEU A 233 -13.45 6.81 4.00
N ILE A 234 -14.47 5.95 4.06
CA ILE A 234 -14.75 4.88 3.08
C ILE A 234 -14.75 5.38 1.62
N PRO A 235 -15.56 6.38 1.22
CA PRO A 235 -15.62 6.81 -0.18
C PRO A 235 -14.27 7.33 -0.70
N HIS A 236 -13.49 7.98 0.17
CA HIS A 236 -12.20 8.56 -0.18
C HIS A 236 -11.12 7.49 -0.36
N ILE A 237 -11.11 6.45 0.50
CA ILE A 237 -10.21 5.29 0.37
C ILE A 237 -10.47 4.56 -0.94
N ILE A 238 -11.75 4.31 -1.28
CA ILE A 238 -12.13 3.62 -2.53
C ILE A 238 -11.68 4.44 -3.74
N ALA A 239 -11.90 5.75 -3.74
CA ALA A 239 -11.47 6.61 -4.84
C ALA A 239 -9.95 6.59 -5.05
N ASN A 240 -9.17 6.67 -3.97
CA ASN A 240 -7.71 6.58 -4.05
C ASN A 240 -7.22 5.21 -4.56
N ALA A 241 -7.85 4.13 -4.08
CA ALA A 241 -7.57 2.76 -4.51
C ALA A 241 -7.67 2.65 -6.04
N LEU A 242 -8.81 3.11 -6.58
CA LEU A 242 -9.15 2.97 -7.98
C LEU A 242 -8.38 3.95 -8.87
N GLY A 243 -8.03 5.13 -8.35
CA GLY A 243 -7.27 6.14 -9.09
C GLY A 243 -5.85 5.72 -9.47
N SER A 244 -5.28 4.75 -8.76
CA SER A 244 -3.93 4.23 -8.98
C SER A 244 -3.88 2.72 -9.28
N ALA A 245 -5.03 2.07 -9.42
CA ALA A 245 -5.13 0.65 -9.70
C ALA A 245 -4.74 0.32 -11.15
N ASP A 246 -4.42 -0.96 -11.40
CA ASP A 246 -4.16 -1.45 -12.75
C ASP A 246 -5.43 -1.39 -13.61
N PRO A 247 -5.49 -0.59 -14.69
CA PRO A 247 -6.67 -0.50 -15.54
C PRO A 247 -7.05 -1.85 -16.19
N ASP A 248 -6.06 -2.74 -16.41
CA ASP A 248 -6.26 -4.06 -17.00
C ASP A 248 -6.65 -5.13 -15.95
N LYS A 249 -6.68 -4.75 -14.66
CA LYS A 249 -7.08 -5.59 -13.52
C LYS A 249 -6.28 -6.89 -13.43
N LYS A 250 -5.01 -6.86 -13.83
CA LYS A 250 -4.10 -8.03 -13.84
C LYS A 250 -3.37 -8.19 -12.53
N VAL A 251 -3.04 -7.09 -11.86
CA VAL A 251 -2.32 -7.11 -10.57
C VAL A 251 -3.20 -6.56 -9.45
N PRO A 252 -3.01 -7.03 -8.20
CA PRO A 252 -3.89 -6.68 -7.09
C PRO A 252 -3.68 -5.26 -6.57
N ILE A 253 -4.73 -4.72 -5.96
CA ILE A 253 -4.67 -3.55 -5.08
C ILE A 253 -4.17 -4.02 -3.70
N THR A 254 -3.22 -3.32 -3.09
CA THR A 254 -2.60 -3.76 -1.83
C THR A 254 -3.17 -3.03 -0.62
N ILE A 255 -3.40 -3.76 0.47
CA ILE A 255 -3.58 -3.20 1.81
C ILE A 255 -2.41 -3.59 2.71
N TRP A 256 -1.84 -2.61 3.43
CA TRP A 256 -0.88 -2.81 4.51
C TRP A 256 -1.61 -2.87 5.85
N ALA A 257 -2.06 -4.06 6.24
CA ALA A 257 -2.93 -4.24 7.40
C ALA A 257 -2.10 -4.41 8.67
N HIS A 258 -1.71 -3.29 9.30
CA HIS A 258 -0.67 -3.27 10.32
C HIS A 258 -1.15 -3.01 11.75
N ARG A 259 -2.33 -2.40 11.96
CA ARG A 259 -2.91 -2.24 13.33
C ARG A 259 -4.19 -3.00 13.59
N GLY A 260 -4.92 -3.43 12.56
CA GLY A 260 -6.14 -4.22 12.74
C GLY A 260 -5.94 -5.58 13.43
N CYS A 261 -4.69 -6.05 13.50
CA CYS A 261 -4.30 -7.29 14.15
C CYS A 261 -4.29 -7.17 15.69
N VAL A 262 -4.78 -8.20 16.39
CA VAL A 262 -4.54 -8.36 17.84
C VAL A 262 -3.03 -8.44 18.10
N PRO A 263 -2.48 -7.78 19.15
CA PRO A 263 -3.18 -7.12 20.25
C PRO A 263 -3.33 -5.59 20.13
N PHE A 264 -3.04 -4.98 18.97
CA PHE A 264 -3.13 -3.51 18.84
C PHE A 264 -4.54 -2.99 19.13
N PHE A 265 -5.54 -3.63 18.52
CA PHE A 265 -6.94 -3.43 18.88
C PHE A 265 -7.55 -4.72 19.43
N THR A 266 -8.57 -4.56 20.29
CA THR A 266 -9.29 -5.71 20.85
C THR A 266 -10.10 -6.42 19.76
N ARG A 267 -10.40 -7.70 19.97
CA ARG A 267 -11.31 -8.43 19.07
C ARG A 267 -12.67 -7.76 18.94
N LYS A 268 -13.19 -7.18 20.03
CA LYS A 268 -14.43 -6.40 20.02
C LYS A 268 -14.31 -5.20 19.08
N THR A 269 -13.26 -4.40 19.19
CA THR A 269 -12.99 -3.25 18.29
C THR A 269 -12.91 -3.70 16.84
N PHE A 270 -12.29 -4.86 16.58
CA PHE A 270 -12.24 -5.42 15.24
C PHE A 270 -13.64 -5.73 14.69
N ASP A 271 -14.45 -6.46 15.46
CA ASP A 271 -15.78 -6.91 15.06
C ASP A 271 -16.78 -5.73 14.94
N THR A 272 -16.63 -4.66 15.72
CA THR A 272 -17.59 -3.55 15.77
C THR A 272 -17.19 -2.30 14.97
N ILE A 273 -15.90 -2.14 14.64
CA ILE A 273 -15.39 -0.94 13.94
C ILE A 273 -14.53 -1.31 12.74
N PHE A 274 -13.45 -2.07 12.95
CA PHE A 274 -12.47 -2.31 11.89
C PHE A 274 -13.06 -3.07 10.70
N TRP A 275 -13.63 -4.26 10.95
CA TRP A 275 -14.16 -5.10 9.87
C TRP A 275 -15.44 -4.52 9.23
N PRO A 276 -16.41 -3.99 9.99
CA PRO A 276 -17.58 -3.34 9.40
C PRO A 276 -17.27 -2.16 8.48
N THR A 277 -16.15 -1.47 8.70
CA THR A 277 -15.75 -0.32 7.87
C THR A 277 -14.79 -0.71 6.74
N LEU A 278 -14.00 -1.77 6.91
CA LEU A 278 -13.10 -2.29 5.88
C LEU A 278 -13.79 -3.21 4.87
N LYS A 279 -14.70 -4.07 5.31
CA LYS A 279 -15.36 -5.05 4.43
C LYS A 279 -16.10 -4.39 3.26
N PRO A 280 -16.90 -3.31 3.43
CA PRO A 280 -17.56 -2.64 2.30
C PRO A 280 -16.56 -2.07 1.28
N ILE A 281 -15.37 -1.61 1.72
CA ILE A 281 -14.30 -1.17 0.83
C ILE A 281 -13.81 -2.34 -0.03
N PHE A 282 -13.55 -3.49 0.60
CA PHE A 282 -13.15 -4.69 -0.12
C PHE A 282 -14.22 -5.14 -1.10
N GLU A 283 -15.47 -5.24 -0.66
CA GLU A 283 -16.59 -5.68 -1.51
C GLU A 283 -16.79 -4.74 -2.71
N GLU A 284 -16.64 -3.43 -2.55
CA GLU A 284 -16.73 -2.48 -3.66
C GLU A 284 -15.54 -2.58 -4.63
N ILE A 285 -14.33 -2.82 -4.12
CA ILE A 285 -13.16 -3.05 -4.98
C ILE A 285 -13.32 -4.37 -5.77
N ILE A 286 -13.78 -5.42 -5.10
CA ILE A 286 -14.00 -6.74 -5.69
C ILE A 286 -15.15 -6.68 -6.71
N SER A 287 -16.24 -5.95 -6.44
CA SER A 287 -17.36 -5.78 -7.38
C SER A 287 -16.91 -5.19 -8.72
N LYS A 288 -15.86 -4.36 -8.70
CA LYS A 288 -15.24 -3.76 -9.90
C LYS A 288 -14.24 -4.68 -10.60
N GLY A 289 -14.01 -5.89 -10.10
CA GLY A 289 -13.18 -6.91 -10.72
C GLY A 289 -11.72 -6.96 -10.22
N TYR A 290 -11.36 -6.12 -9.25
CA TYR A 290 -10.01 -6.11 -8.69
C TYR A 290 -9.81 -7.25 -7.68
N GLN A 291 -8.57 -7.73 -7.61
CA GLN A 291 -8.12 -8.63 -6.55
C GLN A 291 -7.40 -7.80 -5.48
N ILE A 292 -7.43 -8.25 -4.23
CA ILE A 292 -6.78 -7.55 -3.12
C ILE A 292 -5.61 -8.39 -2.60
N LEU A 293 -4.43 -7.77 -2.49
CA LEU A 293 -3.32 -8.31 -1.73
C LEU A 293 -3.48 -7.84 -0.28
N PHE A 294 -3.88 -8.76 0.59
CA PHE A 294 -4.01 -8.51 2.02
C PHE A 294 -2.66 -8.74 2.69
N TYR A 295 -1.88 -7.67 2.88
CA TYR A 295 -0.59 -7.73 3.57
C TYR A 295 -0.83 -7.76 5.09
N GLY A 296 -1.04 -8.95 5.65
CA GLY A 296 -1.41 -9.15 7.05
C GLY A 296 -0.21 -9.12 7.98
N GLU A 297 0.23 -7.92 8.38
CA GLU A 297 1.35 -7.76 9.31
C GLU A 297 0.96 -8.21 10.72
N GLY A 298 1.84 -8.98 11.37
CA GLY A 298 1.50 -9.65 12.64
C GLY A 298 0.80 -10.99 12.44
N ASN A 299 0.06 -11.44 13.46
CA ASN A 299 -0.64 -12.74 13.46
C ASN A 299 -2.16 -12.54 13.33
N TRP A 300 -2.66 -12.72 12.10
CA TRP A 300 -4.07 -12.55 11.77
C TRP A 300 -4.93 -13.80 11.94
N GLU A 301 -4.40 -14.91 12.50
CA GLU A 301 -5.14 -16.18 12.64
C GLU A 301 -6.51 -16.02 13.28
N THR A 302 -6.60 -15.19 14.33
CA THR A 302 -7.86 -14.96 15.03
C THR A 302 -8.93 -14.32 14.14
N HIS A 303 -8.55 -13.63 13.07
CA HIS A 303 -9.41 -12.92 12.13
C HIS A 303 -9.71 -13.70 10.84
N TYR A 304 -9.17 -14.91 10.66
CA TYR A 304 -9.36 -15.71 9.43
C TYR A 304 -10.82 -15.96 9.08
N ASN A 305 -11.69 -16.14 10.07
CA ASN A 305 -13.13 -16.33 9.82
C ASN A 305 -13.76 -15.13 9.13
N SER A 306 -13.37 -13.91 9.51
CA SER A 306 -13.86 -12.68 8.87
C SER A 306 -13.33 -12.54 7.44
N LEU A 307 -12.04 -12.80 7.21
CA LEU A 307 -11.45 -12.76 5.86
C LEU A 307 -12.12 -13.78 4.92
N LYS A 308 -12.48 -14.96 5.43
CA LYS A 308 -13.21 -16.00 4.68
C LYS A 308 -14.64 -15.62 4.30
N GLU A 309 -15.19 -14.52 4.79
CA GLU A 309 -16.48 -13.99 4.31
C GLU A 309 -16.38 -13.50 2.85
N LEU A 310 -15.17 -13.15 2.38
CA LEU A 310 -14.99 -12.66 1.01
C LEU A 310 -15.08 -13.79 -0.03
N PRO A 311 -15.44 -13.48 -1.29
CA PRO A 311 -15.64 -14.47 -2.35
C PRO A 311 -14.36 -15.17 -2.79
N THR A 312 -14.47 -16.38 -3.32
CA THR A 312 -13.32 -17.17 -3.79
C THR A 312 -12.48 -16.39 -4.80
N GLY A 313 -11.16 -16.38 -4.58
CA GLY A 313 -10.19 -15.73 -5.46
C GLY A 313 -10.15 -14.20 -5.42
N SER A 314 -10.87 -13.59 -4.47
CA SER A 314 -10.83 -12.14 -4.26
C SER A 314 -9.58 -11.66 -3.52
N LEU A 315 -8.96 -12.52 -2.69
CA LEU A 315 -7.76 -12.20 -1.92
C LEU A 315 -6.53 -12.99 -2.34
N ILE A 316 -5.38 -12.35 -2.16
CA ILE A 316 -4.09 -12.98 -1.89
C ILE A 316 -3.75 -12.65 -0.43
N TYR A 317 -3.73 -13.64 0.46
CA TYR A 317 -3.37 -13.42 1.85
C TYR A 317 -1.84 -13.53 2.02
N HIS A 318 -1.21 -12.48 2.52
CA HIS A 318 0.22 -12.51 2.85
C HIS A 318 0.40 -12.90 4.32
N LEU A 319 1.15 -13.96 4.56
CA LEU A 319 1.45 -14.48 5.87
C LEU A 319 2.76 -13.88 6.39
N ASP A 320 2.65 -12.94 7.34
CA ASP A 320 3.79 -12.50 8.16
C ASP A 320 4.05 -13.49 9.31
N LYS A 321 3.20 -13.44 10.35
CA LYS A 321 3.26 -14.35 11.50
C LYS A 321 2.06 -15.29 11.52
N GLY A 322 2.25 -16.42 12.19
CA GLY A 322 1.24 -17.44 12.41
C GLY A 322 1.71 -18.82 11.97
N ASP A 323 0.87 -19.81 12.22
CA ASP A 323 1.10 -21.21 11.90
C ASP A 323 0.81 -21.50 10.41
N LEU A 324 1.76 -22.16 9.75
CA LEU A 324 1.70 -22.44 8.31
C LEU A 324 0.51 -23.35 7.98
N GLN A 325 0.29 -24.39 8.79
CA GLN A 325 -0.75 -25.39 8.58
C GLN A 325 -2.13 -24.80 8.81
N THR A 326 -2.28 -23.95 9.83
CA THR A 326 -3.52 -23.23 10.14
C THR A 326 -3.87 -22.26 9.02
N CYS A 327 -2.90 -21.50 8.51
CA CYS A 327 -3.06 -20.63 7.35
C CYS A 327 -3.48 -21.41 6.10
N ALA A 328 -2.74 -22.48 5.76
CA ALA A 328 -3.03 -23.33 4.60
C ALA A 328 -4.43 -23.93 4.69
N LYS A 329 -4.82 -24.48 5.85
CA LYS A 329 -6.16 -25.03 6.09
C LYS A 329 -7.27 -23.97 5.98
N ALA A 330 -6.99 -22.72 6.35
CA ALA A 330 -7.97 -21.65 6.28
C ALA A 330 -8.19 -21.13 4.85
N PHE A 331 -7.14 -21.08 4.03
CA PHE A 331 -7.17 -20.31 2.80
C PHE A 331 -6.88 -21.07 1.51
N LYS A 332 -6.11 -22.18 1.51
CA LYS A 332 -5.85 -22.92 0.27
C LYS A 332 -7.14 -23.37 -0.40
N GLY A 333 -7.16 -23.29 -1.73
CA GLY A 333 -8.35 -23.53 -2.54
C GLY A 333 -9.42 -22.42 -2.51
N LYS A 334 -9.31 -21.43 -1.61
CA LYS A 334 -10.19 -20.24 -1.57
C LYS A 334 -9.47 -18.95 -1.95
N PHE A 335 -8.27 -18.73 -1.42
CA PHE A 335 -7.42 -17.58 -1.69
C PHE A 335 -6.00 -18.06 -2.00
N ALA A 336 -5.27 -17.29 -2.79
CA ALA A 336 -3.83 -17.50 -2.91
C ALA A 336 -3.13 -17.05 -1.63
N ILE A 337 -1.98 -17.64 -1.33
CA ILE A 337 -1.15 -17.32 -0.16
C ILE A 337 0.19 -16.75 -0.64
N SER A 338 0.72 -15.74 0.04
CA SER A 338 2.10 -15.27 -0.14
C SER A 338 2.83 -15.12 1.19
N GLY A 339 4.14 -14.91 1.18
CA GLY A 339 4.93 -14.70 2.40
C GLY A 339 5.46 -16.00 3.02
N GLY A 340 5.68 -15.99 4.33
CA GLY A 340 6.13 -17.15 5.09
C GLY A 340 7.64 -17.38 5.15
N VAL A 341 8.47 -16.68 4.36
CA VAL A 341 9.93 -16.72 4.58
C VAL A 341 10.28 -15.80 5.75
N ARG A 342 10.64 -16.39 6.89
CA ARG A 342 10.85 -15.66 8.16
C ARG A 342 11.90 -14.55 8.02
N TYR A 343 11.52 -13.33 8.37
CA TYR A 343 12.40 -12.16 8.33
C TYR A 343 13.71 -12.38 9.09
N GLU A 344 13.64 -12.96 10.29
CA GLU A 344 14.81 -13.16 11.15
C GLU A 344 15.83 -14.11 10.54
N ILE A 345 15.38 -15.09 9.75
CA ILE A 345 16.27 -16.02 9.05
C ILE A 345 17.00 -15.30 7.91
N LEU A 346 16.28 -14.45 7.15
CA LEU A 346 16.89 -13.64 6.11
C LEU A 346 17.87 -12.61 6.68
N ALA A 347 17.59 -12.02 7.84
CA ALA A 347 18.44 -11.04 8.52
C ALA A 347 19.67 -11.65 9.21
N ARG A 348 19.46 -12.72 9.98
CA ARG A 348 20.45 -13.22 10.97
C ARG A 348 20.86 -14.67 10.79
N GLY A 349 20.16 -15.43 9.94
CA GLY A 349 20.49 -16.82 9.65
C GLY A 349 21.68 -16.96 8.70
N ASN A 350 22.02 -18.21 8.39
CA ASN A 350 22.93 -18.60 7.32
C ASN A 350 22.19 -19.41 6.23
N GLU A 351 22.89 -19.79 5.17
CA GLU A 351 22.31 -20.57 4.05
C GLU A 351 21.59 -21.84 4.51
N ASN A 352 22.14 -22.61 5.45
CA ASN A 352 21.50 -23.83 5.94
C ASN A 352 20.21 -23.54 6.70
N ASP A 353 20.15 -22.44 7.45
CA ASP A 353 18.92 -22.01 8.14
C ASP A 353 17.83 -21.66 7.13
N VAL A 354 18.20 -20.94 6.05
CA VAL A 354 17.31 -20.58 4.95
C VAL A 354 16.78 -21.84 4.25
N ARG A 355 17.67 -22.74 3.83
CA ARG A 355 17.28 -23.97 3.12
C ARG A 355 16.42 -24.89 4.01
N SER A 356 16.72 -24.99 5.30
CA SER A 356 15.92 -25.77 6.25
C SER A 356 14.53 -25.19 6.44
N HIS A 357 14.43 -23.87 6.61
CA HIS A 357 13.14 -23.18 6.71
C HIS A 357 12.30 -23.34 5.44
N LEU A 358 12.90 -23.18 4.26
CA LEU A 358 12.17 -23.35 3.00
C LEU A 358 11.69 -24.78 2.77
N LYS A 359 12.43 -25.79 3.24
CA LYS A 359 11.97 -27.18 3.22
C LYS A 359 10.68 -27.36 4.02
N GLU A 360 10.62 -26.80 5.22
CA GLU A 360 9.42 -26.83 6.08
C GLU A 360 8.27 -26.04 5.45
N LEU A 361 8.55 -24.84 4.96
CA LEU A 361 7.58 -23.98 4.30
C LEU A 361 6.98 -24.66 3.06
N PHE A 362 7.80 -25.27 2.21
CA PHE A 362 7.35 -25.93 1.00
C PHE A 362 6.60 -27.22 1.27
N ALA A 363 6.89 -27.93 2.36
CA ALA A 363 6.11 -29.09 2.75
C ALA A 363 4.62 -28.75 2.98
N VAL A 364 4.32 -27.50 3.38
CA VAL A 364 2.97 -27.02 3.67
C VAL A 364 2.38 -26.18 2.53
N MET A 365 3.14 -25.22 2.01
CA MET A 365 2.62 -24.19 1.12
C MET A 365 2.74 -24.54 -0.36
N LYS A 366 3.68 -25.40 -0.75
CA LYS A 366 3.85 -25.79 -2.17
C LYS A 366 2.71 -26.67 -2.71
N PRO A 367 2.22 -27.72 -2.01
CA PRO A 367 1.26 -28.65 -2.58
C PRO A 367 0.06 -27.93 -3.20
N GLU A 368 -0.38 -28.39 -4.38
CA GLU A 368 -1.55 -27.87 -5.12
C GLU A 368 -1.38 -26.47 -5.76
N GLY A 369 -0.23 -25.81 -5.62
CA GLY A 369 -0.01 -24.49 -6.22
C GLY A 369 -0.41 -23.37 -5.26
N ASP A 370 -1.18 -22.39 -5.76
CA ASP A 370 -1.80 -21.27 -5.02
C ASP A 370 -0.92 -20.46 -4.05
N TYR A 371 0.41 -20.61 -4.17
CA TYR A 371 1.40 -20.02 -3.29
C TYR A 371 2.44 -19.19 -4.05
N ILE A 372 2.81 -18.05 -3.47
CA ILE A 372 3.82 -17.10 -3.97
C ILE A 372 4.89 -16.93 -2.89
N LEU A 373 6.15 -17.20 -3.23
CA LEU A 373 7.26 -17.01 -2.30
C LEU A 373 7.50 -15.51 -2.07
N ASP A 374 7.50 -15.10 -0.81
CA ASP A 374 7.89 -13.77 -0.36
C ASP A 374 8.41 -13.83 1.09
N ALA A 375 9.11 -12.79 1.53
CA ALA A 375 9.46 -12.56 2.92
C ALA A 375 8.19 -12.32 3.74
N SER A 376 8.23 -12.58 5.04
CA SER A 376 7.11 -12.33 5.95
C SER A 376 6.80 -10.84 6.13
N ALA A 377 7.81 -9.99 5.98
CA ALA A 377 7.70 -8.54 6.09
C ALA A 377 8.54 -7.83 5.01
N LEU A 378 8.28 -6.55 4.83
CA LEU A 378 9.03 -5.64 3.98
C LEU A 378 10.53 -5.64 4.31
N MET A 379 11.39 -5.90 3.32
CA MET A 379 12.80 -6.25 3.55
C MET A 379 13.72 -5.02 3.75
N LEU A 380 14.11 -4.74 4.99
CA LEU A 380 14.92 -3.56 5.34
C LEU A 380 16.43 -3.82 5.18
N ASN A 381 17.23 -2.82 5.56
CA ASN A 381 18.68 -2.79 5.35
C ASN A 381 19.46 -3.89 6.12
N ASP A 382 18.88 -4.47 7.16
CA ASP A 382 19.49 -5.51 7.98
C ASP A 382 19.43 -6.89 7.32
N ILE A 383 18.54 -7.11 6.35
CA ILE A 383 18.51 -8.35 5.55
C ILE A 383 19.86 -8.59 4.86
N ASN A 384 20.35 -9.84 4.95
CA ASN A 384 21.54 -10.28 4.23
C ASN A 384 21.17 -10.71 2.79
N PRO A 385 21.67 -10.03 1.74
CA PRO A 385 21.38 -10.42 0.34
C PRO A 385 21.79 -11.85 -0.02
N GLU A 386 22.80 -12.42 0.64
CA GLU A 386 23.20 -13.82 0.41
C GLU A 386 22.12 -14.81 0.87
N ASN A 387 21.42 -14.51 1.97
CA ASN A 387 20.31 -15.35 2.44
C ASN A 387 19.09 -15.25 1.50
N VAL A 388 18.89 -14.08 0.88
CA VAL A 388 17.87 -13.90 -0.17
C VAL A 388 18.21 -14.75 -1.38
N ARG A 389 19.48 -14.74 -1.82
CA ARG A 389 19.95 -15.58 -2.93
C ARG A 389 19.76 -17.06 -2.63
N ALA A 390 20.15 -17.52 -1.45
CA ALA A 390 19.93 -18.90 -1.01
C ALA A 390 18.44 -19.29 -1.06
N ALA A 391 17.54 -18.38 -0.66
CA ALA A 391 16.11 -18.63 -0.70
C ALA A 391 15.59 -18.80 -2.13
N ILE A 392 16.09 -17.98 -3.05
CA ILE A 392 15.75 -18.04 -4.47
C ILE A 392 16.28 -19.32 -5.11
N GLU A 393 17.56 -19.64 -4.91
CA GLU A 393 18.19 -20.85 -5.46
C GLU A 393 17.46 -22.11 -5.00
N TYR A 394 17.18 -22.22 -3.70
CA TYR A 394 16.39 -23.33 -3.16
C TYR A 394 15.00 -23.42 -3.81
N THR A 395 14.38 -22.27 -4.09
CA THR A 395 13.07 -22.21 -4.76
C THR A 395 13.14 -22.65 -6.21
N LEU A 396 14.20 -22.29 -6.94
CA LEU A 396 14.41 -22.73 -8.32
C LEU A 396 14.67 -24.25 -8.38
N GLU A 397 15.37 -24.80 -7.40
CA GLU A 397 15.64 -26.24 -7.28
C GLU A 397 14.40 -27.05 -6.86
N ASN A 398 13.66 -26.59 -5.85
CA ASN A 398 12.65 -27.40 -5.13
C ASN A 398 11.21 -26.91 -5.31
N GLY A 399 11.01 -25.71 -5.84
CA GLY A 399 9.70 -25.08 -6.06
C GLY A 399 9.04 -25.45 -7.38
N VAL A 400 9.61 -26.37 -8.16
CA VAL A 400 9.06 -26.83 -9.45
C VAL A 400 7.87 -27.77 -9.31
N TYR A 401 6.92 -27.67 -10.23
CA TYR A 401 5.74 -28.54 -10.30
C TYR A 401 5.85 -29.52 -11.47
N SER A 402 5.43 -30.77 -11.25
CA SER A 402 5.44 -31.81 -12.30
C SER A 402 4.29 -31.69 -13.29
N GLN A 403 3.18 -31.06 -12.88
CA GLN A 403 1.99 -30.82 -13.69
C GLN A 403 1.42 -29.43 -13.39
N GLY A 404 0.92 -28.76 -14.43
CA GLY A 404 0.16 -27.53 -14.27
C GLY A 404 -1.29 -27.82 -13.86
N GLY A 405 -1.89 -26.89 -13.12
CA GLY A 405 -3.25 -26.98 -12.60
C GLY A 405 -4.03 -25.70 -12.85
N THR A 406 -5.31 -25.85 -13.23
CA THR A 406 -6.22 -24.70 -13.37
C THR A 406 -6.57 -24.15 -12.00
N GLY A 407 -6.52 -22.83 -11.85
CA GLY A 407 -6.91 -22.16 -10.61
C GLY A 407 -8.42 -22.12 -10.39
N PHE A 408 -8.84 -21.48 -9.30
CA PHE A 408 -10.25 -21.27 -9.01
C PHE A 408 -10.90 -20.27 -9.97
N THR A 409 -12.22 -20.37 -10.13
CA THR A 409 -13.00 -19.32 -10.79
C THR A 409 -13.19 -18.18 -9.81
N ARG A 410 -12.71 -16.97 -10.15
CA ARG A 410 -12.88 -15.80 -9.30
C ARG A 410 -14.35 -15.42 -9.19
N GLU A 411 -14.80 -15.24 -7.96
CA GLU A 411 -16.11 -14.72 -7.62
C GLU A 411 -16.02 -13.23 -7.31
N TYR A 412 -17.15 -12.53 -7.47
CA TYR A 412 -17.24 -11.09 -7.28
C TYR A 412 -18.39 -10.73 -6.34
N CYS A 413 -18.24 -9.61 -5.64
CA CYS A 413 -19.30 -9.06 -4.79
C CYS A 413 -20.30 -8.26 -5.63
N GLN A 414 -21.48 -8.02 -5.06
CA GLN A 414 -22.37 -6.98 -5.59
C GLN A 414 -21.79 -5.59 -5.27
N PRO A 415 -22.02 -4.59 -6.14
CA PRO A 415 -21.66 -3.20 -5.84
C PRO A 415 -22.28 -2.74 -4.52
N GLN A 416 -21.48 -2.04 -3.72
CA GLN A 416 -21.91 -1.56 -2.41
C GLN A 416 -22.52 -0.16 -2.55
N HIS A 417 -23.54 0.14 -1.73
CA HIS A 417 -24.01 1.51 -1.59
C HIS A 417 -23.08 2.28 -0.66
N ILE A 418 -22.18 3.07 -1.24
CA ILE A 418 -21.24 3.90 -0.48
C ILE A 418 -21.81 5.31 -0.38
N ASN A 419 -22.03 5.78 0.85
CA ASN A 419 -22.37 7.17 1.10
C ASN A 419 -21.18 8.05 0.67
N PRO A 420 -21.36 8.98 -0.29
CA PRO A 420 -20.26 9.80 -0.77
C PRO A 420 -19.83 10.90 0.23
N GLY A 421 -20.57 11.10 1.32
CA GLY A 421 -20.34 12.19 2.27
C GLY A 421 -20.75 13.55 1.71
N LYS A 422 -20.51 14.62 2.48
CA LYS A 422 -20.85 15.99 2.09
C LYS A 422 -20.00 16.49 0.92
N ARG A 423 -18.70 16.19 0.95
CA ARG A 423 -17.78 16.45 -0.15
C ARG A 423 -17.41 15.13 -0.80
N ILE A 424 -17.93 14.93 -2.01
CA ILE A 424 -17.71 13.71 -2.76
C ILE A 424 -16.23 13.54 -3.13
N PRO A 425 -15.74 12.30 -3.31
CA PRO A 425 -14.39 12.06 -3.79
C PRO A 425 -14.05 12.80 -5.09
N ASN A 426 -12.76 13.09 -5.30
CA ASN A 426 -12.23 13.85 -6.44
C ASN A 426 -12.69 15.32 -6.50
N THR A 427 -13.24 15.87 -5.42
CA THR A 427 -13.66 17.28 -5.34
C THR A 427 -12.99 17.98 -4.16
N VAL A 428 -12.26 19.06 -4.42
CA VAL A 428 -11.80 20.03 -3.41
C VAL A 428 -12.59 21.31 -3.53
N ARG A 429 -12.85 21.82 -4.73
CA ARG A 429 -13.65 23.03 -4.93
C ARG A 429 -14.84 22.72 -5.85
N PRO A 430 -16.05 22.59 -5.26
CA PRO A 430 -17.26 22.28 -6.01
C PRO A 430 -17.48 23.20 -7.20
N TRP A 431 -18.01 22.63 -8.28
CA TRP A 431 -18.27 23.35 -9.54
C TRP A 431 -19.17 24.56 -9.33
N GLU A 432 -20.14 24.48 -8.42
CA GLU A 432 -21.08 25.56 -8.11
C GLU A 432 -20.36 26.79 -7.52
N ILE A 433 -19.30 26.56 -6.75
CA ILE A 433 -18.47 27.62 -6.19
C ILE A 433 -17.51 28.18 -7.25
N GLU A 434 -16.92 27.29 -8.07
CA GLU A 434 -15.98 27.73 -9.11
C GLU A 434 -16.68 28.54 -10.20
N SER A 435 -17.76 28.02 -10.76
CA SER A 435 -18.48 28.63 -11.88
C SER A 435 -19.06 30.01 -11.54
N ALA A 436 -19.35 30.28 -10.27
CA ALA A 436 -19.78 31.59 -9.79
C ALA A 436 -18.69 32.67 -9.92
N SER A 437 -17.42 32.28 -10.04
CA SER A 437 -16.30 33.22 -10.25
C SER A 437 -16.08 33.56 -11.73
N TYR A 438 -16.72 32.84 -12.65
CA TYR A 438 -16.52 33.04 -14.07
C TYR A 438 -17.27 34.28 -14.55
N ARG A 439 -16.58 35.08 -15.37
CA ARG A 439 -17.16 36.29 -15.95
C ARG A 439 -18.42 36.01 -16.79
N CYS A 440 -18.42 34.91 -17.54
CA CYS A 440 -19.54 34.46 -18.37
C CYS A 440 -19.35 32.98 -18.76
N LEU A 441 -20.46 32.23 -18.84
CA LEU A 441 -20.52 30.83 -19.32
C LEU A 441 -21.57 30.73 -20.44
N SER A 442 -21.18 31.04 -21.67
CA SER A 442 -22.08 31.07 -22.84
C SER A 442 -21.84 29.95 -23.87
N GLY A 443 -20.78 29.15 -23.70
CA GLY A 443 -20.41 28.06 -24.60
C GLY A 443 -20.83 26.68 -24.07
N ASP A 444 -20.02 25.66 -24.36
CA ASP A 444 -20.20 24.32 -23.81
C ASP A 444 -19.83 24.27 -22.32
N VAL A 445 -20.82 24.53 -21.46
CA VAL A 445 -20.65 24.52 -20.00
C VAL A 445 -20.27 23.13 -19.47
N ASN A 446 -20.71 22.07 -20.13
CA ASN A 446 -20.41 20.70 -19.70
C ASN A 446 -18.94 20.37 -19.94
N LEU A 447 -18.40 20.75 -21.09
CA LEU A 447 -16.96 20.62 -21.36
C LEU A 447 -16.13 21.40 -20.32
N VAL A 448 -16.51 22.65 -20.03
CA VAL A 448 -15.79 23.47 -19.04
C VAL A 448 -15.85 22.82 -17.65
N ARG A 449 -17.03 22.34 -17.24
CA ARG A 449 -17.20 21.63 -15.97
C ARG A 449 -16.32 20.39 -15.89
N GLU A 450 -16.33 19.54 -16.92
CA GLU A 450 -15.53 18.31 -16.96
C GLU A 450 -14.03 18.62 -16.84
N LYS A 451 -13.53 19.62 -17.57
CA LYS A 451 -12.11 20.00 -17.51
C LYS A 451 -11.73 20.64 -16.19
N TRP A 452 -12.62 21.44 -15.58
CA TRP A 452 -12.42 21.93 -14.22
C TRP A 452 -12.33 20.79 -13.21
N GLN A 453 -13.31 19.88 -13.21
CA GLN A 453 -13.38 18.76 -12.26
C GLN A 453 -12.16 17.84 -12.41
N ALA A 454 -11.66 17.62 -13.62
CA ALA A 454 -10.42 16.87 -13.84
C ALA A 454 -9.20 17.55 -13.19
N ASN A 455 -9.11 18.89 -13.24
CA ASN A 455 -8.03 19.64 -12.58
C ASN A 455 -8.19 19.68 -11.05
N ASP A 456 -9.40 19.88 -10.55
CA ASP A 456 -9.70 19.89 -9.12
C ASP A 456 -9.42 18.52 -8.47
N ALA A 457 -9.70 17.43 -9.19
CA ALA A 457 -9.36 16.07 -8.78
C ALA A 457 -7.85 15.87 -8.55
N ALA A 458 -6.97 16.62 -9.24
CA ALA A 458 -5.52 16.52 -9.01
C ALA A 458 -5.12 17.05 -7.62
N ALA A 459 -5.74 18.15 -7.17
CA ALA A 459 -5.53 18.67 -5.82
C ALA A 459 -6.08 17.72 -4.75
N TYR A 460 -7.24 17.13 -5.02
CA TYR A 460 -7.82 16.07 -4.18
C TYR A 460 -6.85 14.88 -4.04
N ASN A 461 -6.29 14.41 -5.15
CA ASN A 461 -5.38 13.26 -5.17
C ASN A 461 -4.09 13.53 -4.39
N TYR A 462 -3.51 14.73 -4.50
CA TYR A 462 -2.34 15.12 -3.70
C TYR A 462 -2.60 14.95 -2.20
N LEU A 463 -3.75 15.47 -1.74
CA LEU A 463 -4.12 15.45 -0.33
C LEU A 463 -4.39 14.03 0.18
N TRP A 464 -5.24 13.28 -0.52
CA TRP A 464 -5.64 11.95 -0.07
C TRP A 464 -4.55 10.90 -0.20
N THR A 465 -3.70 11.01 -1.22
CA THR A 465 -2.53 10.14 -1.35
C THR A 465 -1.55 10.38 -0.18
N THR A 466 -1.36 11.64 0.22
CA THR A 466 -0.50 12.00 1.37
C THR A 466 -0.95 11.34 2.68
N VAL A 467 -2.26 11.23 2.90
CA VAL A 467 -2.83 10.57 4.09
C VAL A 467 -2.71 9.05 3.98
N LEU A 468 -2.83 8.51 2.78
CA LEU A 468 -2.81 7.06 2.56
C LEU A 468 -1.41 6.48 2.49
N TRP A 469 -0.37 7.31 2.45
CA TRP A 469 1.04 6.91 2.38
C TRP A 469 1.70 6.82 3.75
#